data_AF-A0A957BZY2-F1
#
_entry.id   AF-A0A957BZY2-F1
#
_cell.length_a   1.000
_cell.length_b   1.000
_cell.length_c   1.000
_cell.angle_alpha   90.00
_cell.angle_beta   90.00
_cell.angle_gamma   90.00
#
_symmetry.space_group_name_H-M   'P 1'
#
loop_
_entity.id
_entity.type
_entity.pdbx_description
1 polymer ?
#
loop_
_entity_poly.entity_id
_entity_poly.type
_entity_poly.pdbx_seq_one_letter_code
_entity_poly.pdbx_strand_id
1 'polypeptide(L)' 'QRVINSQGKISLAGETGEKQKALLEAEGVIFTESGRVNFAAVGWNGPDEDWLAANDLDAPAPLGSTRPQQKRLF' A
#
# COMPACT_ATOMS: atom_id res chain seq x y z
N GLN A 1 10.83 -5.89 0.54
CA GLN A 1 10.06 -4.90 -0.25
C GLN A 1 8.70 -4.70 0.43
N ARG A 2 8.34 -3.46 0.80
CA ARG A 2 7.10 -3.15 1.55
C ARG A 2 5.93 -2.62 0.69
N VAL A 3 6.12 -2.61 -0.63
CA VAL A 3 5.14 -2.09 -1.58
C VAL A 3 4.33 -3.26 -2.15
N ILE A 4 3.00 -3.19 -2.05
CA ILE A 4 2.04 -4.14 -2.62
C ILE A 4 1.00 -3.38 -3.46
N ASN A 5 0.25 -4.09 -4.32
CA ASN A 5 -0.66 -3.42 -5.24
C ASN A 5 -1.92 -2.87 -4.55
N SER A 6 -2.67 -2.02 -5.26
CA SER A 6 -3.92 -1.42 -4.77
C SER A 6 -5.04 -2.41 -4.42
N GLN A 7 -4.90 -3.69 -4.76
CA GLN A 7 -5.82 -4.76 -4.34
C GLN A 7 -5.42 -5.43 -3.02
N GLY A 8 -4.33 -4.98 -2.39
CA GLY A 8 -3.80 -5.55 -1.16
C GLY A 8 -3.04 -6.86 -1.38
N LYS A 9 -2.58 -7.13 -2.61
CA LYS A 9 -1.90 -8.37 -2.98
C LYS A 9 -0.44 -8.12 -3.36
N ILE A 10 0.38 -9.14 -3.14
CA ILE A 10 1.74 -9.21 -3.69
C ILE A 10 1.62 -9.49 -5.20
N SER A 11 2.19 -8.61 -6.02
CA SER A 11 2.18 -8.77 -7.48
C SER A 11 3.26 -9.72 -8.00
N LEU A 12 4.27 -10.01 -7.18
CA LEU A 12 5.38 -10.90 -7.55
C LEU A 12 4.95 -12.37 -7.46
N ALA A 13 5.38 -13.16 -8.44
CA ALA A 13 5.13 -14.59 -8.48
C ALA A 13 6.35 -15.40 -7.99
N GLY A 14 6.11 -16.67 -7.66
CA GLY A 14 7.15 -17.63 -7.27
C GLY A 14 7.86 -17.28 -5.97
N GLU A 15 9.09 -17.78 -5.82
CA GLU A 15 9.91 -17.67 -4.61
C GLU A 15 10.08 -16.21 -4.13
N THR A 16 10.21 -15.26 -5.06
CA THR A 16 10.36 -13.84 -4.71
C THR A 16 9.09 -13.28 -4.03
N GLY A 17 7.91 -13.68 -4.49
CA GLY A 17 6.64 -13.29 -3.88
C GLY A 17 6.46 -13.92 -2.50
N GLU A 18 6.85 -15.19 -2.34
CA GLU A 18 6.82 -15.88 -1.05
C GLU A 18 7.79 -15.25 -0.03
N LYS A 19 9.01 -14.90 -0.47
CA LYS A 19 9.97 -14.17 0.36
C LYS A 19 9.42 -12.82 0.79
N GLN A 20 8.78 -12.07 -0.12
CA GLN A 20 8.15 -10.80 0.24
C GLN A 20 7.04 -11.01 1.27
N LYS A 21 6.20 -12.04 1.11
CA LYS A 21 5.13 -12.38 2.05
C LYS A 21 5.69 -12.66 3.44
N ALA A 22 6.69 -13.54 3.53
CA ALA A 22 7.30 -13.93 4.80
C ALA A 22 7.93 -12.74 5.54
N LEU A 23 8.60 -11.83 4.82
CA LEU A 23 9.17 -10.61 5.41
C LEU A 23 8.08 -9.67 5.96
N LEU A 24 6.96 -9.53 5.26
CA LEU A 24 5.84 -8.71 5.72
C LEU A 24 5.13 -9.34 6.93
N GLU A 25 4.94 -10.66 6.92
CA GLU A 25 4.36 -11.39 8.06
C GLU A 25 5.26 -11.29 9.30
N ALA A 26 6.58 -11.32 9.14
CA ALA A 26 7.54 -11.11 10.23
C ALA A 26 7.48 -9.68 10.82
N GLU A 27 7.08 -8.69 10.02
CA GLU A 27 6.82 -7.32 10.47
C GLU A 27 5.41 -7.14 11.09
N GLY A 28 4.60 -8.20 11.13
CA GLY A 28 3.25 -8.19 11.71
C GLY A 28 2.13 -7.91 10.70
N VAL A 29 2.42 -7.89 9.40
CA VAL A 29 1.38 -7.74 8.36
C VAL A 29 0.60 -9.04 8.21
N ILE A 30 -0.71 -8.98 8.40
CA ILE A 30 -1.59 -10.14 8.29
C ILE A 30 -2.20 -10.22 6.88
N PHE A 31 -2.06 -11.38 6.25
CA PHE A 31 -2.73 -11.71 5.00
C PHE A 31 -3.98 -12.55 5.28
N THR A 32 -5.08 -12.21 4.64
CA THR A 32 -6.29 -13.06 4.60
C THR A 32 -6.03 -14.35 3.82
N GLU A 33 -6.93 -15.33 3.94
CA GLU A 33 -6.87 -16.58 3.16
C GLU A 33 -6.81 -16.33 1.64
N SER A 34 -7.45 -15.25 1.17
CA SER A 34 -7.40 -14.81 -0.24
C SER A 34 -6.08 -14.12 -0.66
N GLY A 35 -5.10 -14.04 0.24
CA GLY A 35 -3.82 -13.37 0.04
C GLY A 35 -3.90 -11.84 0.00
N ARG A 36 -4.91 -11.25 0.67
CA ARG A 36 -5.11 -9.79 0.73
C ARG A 36 -4.81 -9.21 2.11
N VAL A 37 -4.28 -7.99 2.12
CA VAL A 37 -3.99 -7.19 3.33
C VAL A 37 -5.05 -6.11 3.54
N ASN A 38 -5.35 -5.79 4.81
CA ASN A 38 -6.20 -4.65 5.16
C ASN A 38 -5.37 -3.35 5.23
N PHE A 39 -5.53 -2.47 4.24
CA PHE A 39 -4.80 -1.19 4.20
C PHE A 39 -5.19 -0.21 5.31
N ALA A 40 -6.37 -0.34 5.92
CA ALA A 40 -6.70 0.50 7.07
C ALA A 40 -5.81 0.19 8.29
N ALA A 41 -5.26 -1.04 8.37
CA ALA A 41 -4.43 -1.48 9.49
C ALA A 41 -2.94 -1.21 9.27
N VAL A 42 -2.45 -1.33 8.03
CA VAL A 42 -1.00 -1.26 7.73
C VAL A 42 -0.63 -0.32 6.59
N GLY A 43 -1.62 0.35 5.99
CA GLY A 43 -1.36 1.30 4.93
C GLY A 43 -0.68 2.56 5.46
N TRP A 44 0.05 3.22 4.57
CA TRP A 44 0.73 4.47 4.89
C TRP A 44 -0.14 5.66 4.49
N ASN A 45 -0.49 6.52 5.46
CA ASN A 45 -1.30 7.73 5.24
C ASN A 45 -0.50 8.90 4.65
N GLY A 46 0.79 8.70 4.35
CA GLY A 46 1.69 9.77 3.93
C GLY A 46 2.55 10.30 5.07
N PRO A 47 3.44 11.25 4.74
CA PRO A 47 4.28 11.94 5.73
C PRO A 47 3.48 12.95 6.55
N ASP A 48 4.07 13.44 7.65
CA ASP A 48 3.46 14.42 8.54
C ASP A 48 3.22 15.78 7.84
N GLU A 49 2.22 16.52 8.31
CA GLU A 49 1.84 17.83 7.75
C GLU A 49 2.97 18.85 7.80
N ASP A 50 3.77 18.87 8.87
CA ASP A 50 4.92 19.76 9.00
C ASP A 50 5.96 19.50 7.90
N TRP A 51 6.17 18.21 7.55
CA TRP A 51 7.09 17.84 6.50
C TRP A 51 6.55 18.24 5.12
N LEU A 52 5.25 18.08 4.88
CA LEU A 52 4.60 18.50 3.64
C LEU A 52 4.69 20.02 3.44
N ALA A 53 4.38 20.79 4.48
CA ALA A 53 4.45 22.26 4.44
C ALA A 53 5.88 22.76 4.19
N ALA A 54 6.88 22.12 4.80
CA ALA A 54 8.29 22.46 4.58
C ALA A 54 8.80 22.15 3.17
N ASN A 55 8.10 21.29 2.42
CA ASN A 55 8.46 20.89 1.05
C ASN A 55 7.50 21.44 -0.01
N ASP A 56 6.56 22.33 0.37
CA ASP A 56 5.53 22.90 -0.52
C ASP A 56 4.71 21.81 -1.26
N LEU A 57 4.32 20.75 -0.54
CA LEU A 57 3.57 19.61 -1.09
C LEU A 57 2.14 19.52 -0.52
N ASP A 58 1.19 19.10 -1.35
CA ASP A 58 -0.16 18.75 -0.93
C ASP A 58 -0.21 17.37 -0.26
N ALA A 59 -1.08 17.22 0.74
CA ALA A 59 -1.30 15.95 1.41
C ALA A 59 -1.93 14.91 0.46
N PRO A 60 -1.53 13.63 0.54
CA PRO A 60 -2.16 12.59 -0.25
C PRO A 60 -3.62 12.37 0.17
N ALA A 61 -4.43 11.85 -0.75
CA ALA A 61 -5.78 11.43 -0.41
C ALA A 61 -5.74 10.35 0.69
N PRO A 62 -6.65 10.42 1.68
CA PRO A 62 -6.66 9.49 2.80
C PRO A 62 -6.93 8.06 2.33
N LEU A 63 -6.35 7.09 3.04
CA LEU A 63 -6.61 5.68 2.78
C LEU A 63 -8.11 5.39 2.91
N GLY A 64 -8.66 4.70 1.90
CA GLY A 64 -10.10 4.39 1.84
C GLY A 64 -10.94 5.41 1.08
N SER A 65 -10.35 6.50 0.55
CA SER A 65 -11.05 7.36 -0.41
C SER A 65 -11.42 6.59 -1.69
N THR A 66 -12.51 6.99 -2.35
CA THR A 66 -12.98 6.38 -3.61
C THR A 66 -11.83 6.21 -4.60
N ARG A 67 -11.69 5.01 -5.16
CA ARG A 67 -10.60 4.67 -6.10
C ARG A 67 -10.60 5.69 -7.25
N PRO A 68 -9.48 6.39 -7.52
CA PRO A 68 -9.42 7.29 -8.65
C PRO A 68 -9.66 6.51 -9.94
N GLN A 69 -10.63 6.94 -10.75
CA GLN A 69 -10.79 6.39 -12.09
C GLN A 69 -9.64 6.88 -12.95
N GLN A 70 -8.82 5.95 -13.44
CA GLN A 70 -7.83 6.25 -14.46
C GLN A 70 -8.57 6.74 -15.70
N LYS A 71 -8.50 8.04 -15.98
CA LYS A 71 -9.06 8.61 -17.22
C LYS A 71 -8.36 7.93 -18.39
N ARG A 72 -9.12 7.26 -19.25
CA ARG A 72 -8.57 6.71 -20.50
C ARG A 72 -8.27 7.91 -21.41
N LEU A 73 -7.00 8.13 -21.70
CA LEU A 73 -6.56 9.13 -22.68
C LEU A 73 -6.63 8.50 -24.07
N PHE A 74 -7.84 8.22 -24.59
CA PHE A 74 -8.12 7.92 -26.00
C PHE A 74 -9.59 8.25 -26.29
#